data_AF-B9L5S8-F1
#
_entry.id   AF-B9L5S8-F1
#
_cell.length_a   1.000
_cell.length_b   1.000
_cell.length_c   1.000
_cell.angle_alpha   90.00
_cell.angle_beta   90.00
_cell.angle_gamma   90.00
#
_symmetry.space_group_name_H-M   'P 1'
#
loop_
_entity.id
_entity.type
_entity.pdbx_description
1 polymer ?
#
loop_
_entity_poly.entity_id
_entity_poly.type
_entity_poly.pdbx_seq_one_letter_code
_entity_poly.pdbx_strand_id
1 'polypeptide(L)'
;MKLAVPSSGEFITSKYCPDFEECKYLIIYDTKTKQYASRKSPSFYSKNPEDLINFLKAVMIKNVISGKDIKDGYFNVFKVVDRDLSVEDVIIKFIEG
;
A
#
# COMPACT_ATOMS: atom_id res chain seq x y z
N MET A 1 -13.40 -4.07 -1.21
CA MET A 1 -12.44 -4.41 -0.13
C MET A 1 -11.33 -3.38 -0.24
N LYS A 2 -10.79 -2.89 0.88
CA LYS A 2 -9.75 -1.86 0.81
C LYS A 2 -8.36 -2.48 0.81
N LEU A 3 -7.53 -2.00 -0.12
CA LEU A 3 -6.12 -2.35 -0.28
C LEU A 3 -5.28 -1.11 -0.03
N ALA A 4 -4.23 -1.24 0.76
CA ALA A 4 -3.17 -0.23 0.85
C ALA A 4 -1.99 -0.65 -0.04
N VAL A 5 -1.56 0.24 -0.93
CA VAL A 5 -0.44 0.01 -1.84
C VAL A 5 0.54 1.19 -1.76
N PRO A 6 1.79 0.95 -1.36
CA PRO A 6 2.83 1.97 -1.32
C PRO A 6 3.21 2.42 -2.74
N SER A 7 3.43 3.72 -2.89
CA SER A 7 3.61 4.38 -4.19
C SER A 7 4.70 5.44 -4.14
N SER A 8 5.40 5.57 -5.27
CA SER A 8 6.36 6.65 -5.50
C SER A 8 5.67 7.99 -5.84
N GLY A 9 4.38 7.97 -6.18
CA GLY A 9 3.61 9.15 -6.60
C GLY A 9 2.15 9.12 -6.19
N GLU A 10 1.44 10.21 -6.45
CA GLU A 10 0.06 10.41 -5.98
C GLU A 10 -0.98 9.64 -6.81
N PHE A 11 -0.64 9.24 -8.02
CA PHE A 11 -1.55 8.61 -8.96
C PHE A 11 -1.41 7.09 -8.98
N ILE A 12 -2.49 6.37 -9.29
CA ILE A 12 -2.48 4.90 -9.42
C ILE A 12 -1.57 4.39 -10.55
N THR A 13 -1.27 5.23 -11.54
CA THR A 13 -0.31 4.94 -12.62
C THR A 13 1.14 5.18 -12.23
N SER A 14 1.39 5.68 -11.00
CA SER A 14 2.75 5.88 -10.49
C SER A 14 3.44 4.54 -10.25
N LYS A 15 4.78 4.57 -10.22
CA LYS A 15 5.57 3.38 -9.87
C LYS A 15 5.23 2.87 -8.47
N TYR A 16 5.02 1.56 -8.39
CA TYR A 16 4.93 0.84 -7.13
C TYR A 16 6.26 0.95 -6.35
N CYS A 17 6.15 1.05 -5.04
CA CYS A 17 7.31 1.19 -4.15
C CYS A 17 7.30 0.04 -3.13
N PRO A 18 8.12 -1.01 -3.30
CA PRO A 18 8.05 -2.20 -2.44
C PRO A 18 8.48 -1.96 -1.00
N ASP A 19 9.24 -0.89 -0.74
CA ASP A 19 9.75 -0.54 0.58
C ASP A 19 8.70 0.23 1.39
N PHE A 20 7.61 -0.46 1.75
CA PHE A 20 6.37 0.07 2.33
C PHE A 20 6.53 1.26 3.29
N GLU A 21 7.49 1.21 4.20
CA GLU A 21 7.74 2.20 5.24
C GLU A 21 8.48 3.45 4.73
N GLU A 22 9.22 3.32 3.63
CA GLU A 22 10.06 4.36 3.01
C GLU A 22 9.36 5.11 1.87
N CYS A 23 8.17 4.66 1.48
CA CYS A 23 7.43 5.23 0.35
C CYS A 23 6.70 6.51 0.75
N LYS A 24 6.83 7.56 -0.07
CA LYS A 24 6.22 8.87 0.21
C LYS A 24 4.69 8.85 0.17
N TYR A 25 4.12 8.00 -0.68
CA TYR A 25 2.68 7.94 -0.89
C TYR A 25 2.14 6.54 -0.62
N LEU A 26 0.86 6.53 -0.27
CA LEU A 26 0.06 5.35 -0.05
C LEU A 26 -1.24 5.50 -0.84
N ILE A 27 -1.48 4.58 -1.76
CA ILE A 27 -2.74 4.47 -2.50
C ILE A 27 -3.66 3.53 -1.72
N ILE A 28 -4.85 4.02 -1.41
CA ILE A 28 -5.92 3.22 -0.81
C ILE A 28 -6.94 2.95 -1.90
N TYR A 29 -7.03 1.70 -2.34
CA TYR A 29 -7.92 1.27 -3.42
C TYR A 29 -9.10 0.47 -2.87
N ASP A 30 -10.33 0.76 -3.30
CA ASP A 30 -11.49 -0.08 -3.00
C ASP A 30 -11.84 -0.97 -4.18
N THR A 31 -11.64 -2.28 -4.03
CA THR A 31 -11.92 -3.27 -5.08
C THR A 31 -13.40 -3.38 -5.45
N LYS A 32 -14.33 -2.93 -4.60
CA LYS A 32 -15.77 -2.99 -4.90
C LYS A 32 -16.20 -1.85 -5.81
N THR A 33 -15.78 -0.62 -5.49
CA THR A 33 -16.18 0.59 -6.22
C THR A 33 -15.19 0.99 -7.31
N LYS A 34 -13.99 0.38 -7.32
CA LYS A 34 -12.84 0.71 -8.18
C LYS A 34 -12.33 2.14 -8.01
N GLN A 35 -12.71 2.80 -6.91
CA GLN A 35 -12.21 4.12 -6.56
C GLN A 35 -10.92 4.01 -5.75
N TYR A 36 -10.06 5.02 -5.87
CA TYR A 36 -8.87 5.13 -5.04
C TYR A 36 -8.76 6.50 -4.40
N ALA A 37 -8.04 6.54 -3.27
CA ALA A 37 -7.59 7.76 -2.65
C ALA A 37 -6.07 7.72 -2.51
N SER A 38 -5.44 8.87 -2.71
CA SER A 38 -4.02 9.06 -2.44
C SER A 38 -3.82 9.72 -1.09
N ARG A 39 -2.82 9.25 -0.35
CA ARG A 39 -2.40 9.80 0.93
C ARG A 39 -0.89 9.87 0.99
N LYS A 40 -0.40 10.87 1.70
CA LYS A 40 0.99 10.92 2.16
C LYS A 40 1.19 9.84 3.22
N SER A 41 2.25 9.05 3.10
CA SER A 41 2.55 7.99 4.06
C SER A 41 3.02 8.58 5.39
N PRO A 42 2.39 8.26 6.54
CA PRO A 42 2.81 8.75 7.84
C PRO A 42 4.28 8.40 8.16
N SER A 43 4.71 7.17 7.85
CA SER A 43 6.07 6.70 8.14
C SER A 43 7.15 7.44 7.35
N PHE A 44 6.83 7.96 6.16
CA PHE A 44 7.80 8.72 5.37
C PHE A 44 8.22 10.02 6.06
N TYR A 45 7.27 10.67 6.75
CA TYR A 45 7.49 11.96 7.42
C TYR A 45 8.02 11.77 8.85
N SER A 46 7.43 10.84 9.61
CA SER A 46 7.85 10.58 10.98
C SER A 46 9.13 9.76 11.08
N LYS A 47 9.54 9.09 9.98
CA LYS A 47 10.60 8.08 9.96
C LYS A 47 10.34 6.92 10.93
N ASN A 48 9.08 6.71 11.31
CA ASN A 48 8.65 5.61 12.16
C ASN A 48 7.62 4.73 11.42
N PRO A 49 7.98 3.46 11.12
CA PRO A 49 7.06 2.46 10.56
C PRO A 49 5.75 2.25 11.34
N GLU A 50 5.80 2.37 12.68
CA GLU A 50 4.65 2.11 13.53
C GLU A 50 3.50 3.10 13.27
N ASP A 51 3.80 4.33 12.84
CA ASP A 51 2.78 5.33 12.54
C ASP A 51 1.93 4.92 11.33
N LEU A 52 2.55 4.29 10.33
CA LEU A 52 1.84 3.76 9.17
C LEU A 52 0.96 2.56 9.57
N ILE A 53 1.48 1.67 10.43
CA ILE A 53 0.71 0.54 10.97
C ILE A 53 -0.51 1.03 11.76
N ASN A 54 -0.31 1.97 12.68
CA ASN A 54 -1.36 2.54 13.52
C ASN A 54 -2.41 3.27 12.67
N PHE A 55 -1.97 4.02 11.66
CA PHE A 55 -2.85 4.66 10.70
C PHE A 55 -3.73 3.64 9.98
N LEU A 56 -3.14 2.59 9.39
CA LEU A 56 -3.91 1.57 8.67
C LEU A 56 -4.93 0.85 9.55
N LYS A 57 -4.56 0.55 10.80
CA LYS A 57 -5.48 -0.01 11.81
C LYS A 57 -6.64 0.94 12.10
N ALA A 58 -6.35 2.22 12.31
CA ALA A 58 -7.38 3.23 12.60
C ALA A 58 -8.38 3.41 11.45
N VAL A 59 -7.93 3.29 10.19
CA VAL A 59 -8.81 3.34 9.01
C VAL A 59 -9.35 1.97 8.57
N MET A 60 -9.18 0.94 9.41
CA MET A 60 -9.67 -0.42 9.22
C MET A 60 -9.20 -1.11 7.92
N ILE A 61 -7.99 -0.80 7.44
CA ILE A 61 -7.39 -1.45 6.28
C ILE A 61 -6.61 -2.68 6.73
N LYS A 62 -7.04 -3.86 6.28
CA LYS A 62 -6.40 -5.14 6.61
C LYS A 62 -5.48 -5.68 5.52
N ASN A 63 -5.75 -5.34 4.25
CA ASN A 63 -5.03 -5.92 3.12
C ASN A 63 -4.01 -4.91 2.60
N VAL A 64 -2.76 -5.34 2.51
CA VAL A 64 -1.63 -4.50 2.13
C VAL A 64 -0.85 -5.21 1.03
N ILE A 65 -0.48 -4.49 -0.01
CA ILE A 65 0.51 -4.98 -0.99
C ILE A 65 1.85 -4.32 -0.64
N SER A 66 2.91 -5.11 -0.45
CA SER A 66 4.21 -4.63 0.00
C SER A 66 5.33 -5.55 -0.50
N GLY A 67 6.57 -5.08 -0.60
CA GLY A 67 7.72 -5.92 -0.90
C GLY A 67 8.27 -6.68 0.31
N LYS A 68 7.84 -6.30 1.51
CA LYS A 68 8.27 -6.87 2.78
C LYS A 68 7.07 -7.26 3.63
N ASP A 69 7.28 -8.25 4.50
CA ASP A 69 6.28 -8.63 5.48
C ASP A 69 6.07 -7.53 6.51
N ILE A 70 4.83 -7.37 6.97
CA ILE A 70 4.51 -6.51 8.10
C ILE A 70 4.29 -7.47 9.27
N LYS A 71 5.19 -7.45 10.26
CA LYS A 71 5.19 -8.39 11.40
C LYS A 71 4.06 -8.10 12.40
N ASP A 72 2.83 -8.08 11.92
CA ASP A 72 1.63 -7.74 12.68
C ASP A 72 0.44 -8.56 12.15
N GLY A 73 -0.10 -9.43 13.01
CA GLY A 73 -1.16 -10.39 12.64
C GLY A 73 -2.50 -9.75 12.26
N TYR A 74 -2.63 -8.43 12.36
CA TYR A 74 -3.79 -7.70 11.86
C TYR A 74 -3.83 -7.61 10.33
N PHE A 75 -2.67 -7.64 9.65
CA PHE A 75 -2.58 -7.43 8.21
C PHE A 75 -2.47 -8.74 7.42
N ASN A 76 -3.16 -8.77 6.28
CA ASN A 76 -2.91 -9.71 5.19
C ASN A 76 -1.98 -9.03 4.20
N VAL A 77 -0.73 -9.50 4.14
CA VAL A 77 0.30 -8.91 3.27
C VAL A 77 0.45 -9.73 2.00
N PHE A 78 0.16 -9.10 0.86
CA PHE A 78 0.48 -9.65 -0.45
C PHE A 78 1.86 -9.16 -0.87
N LYS A 79 2.81 -10.09 -1.05
CA LYS A 79 4.21 -9.75 -1.30
C LYS A 79 4.49 -9.56 -2.79
N VAL A 80 4.93 -8.35 -3.17
CA VAL A 80 5.34 -8.01 -4.54
C VAL A 80 6.67 -7.28 -4.50
N VAL A 81 7.70 -7.86 -5.11
CA VAL A 81 9.09 -7.34 -5.11
C VAL A 81 9.49 -6.64 -6.40
N ASP A 82 8.70 -6.81 -7.47
CA ASP A 82 8.96 -6.22 -8.79
C ASP A 82 8.75 -4.70 -8.75
N ARG A 83 9.82 -3.95 -9.01
CA ARG A 83 9.89 -2.47 -8.93
C ARG A 83 9.49 -1.77 -10.24
N ASP A 84 9.36 -2.53 -11.32
CA ASP A 84 9.07 -1.96 -12.64
C ASP A 84 7.57 -1.79 -12.89
N LEU A 85 6.73 -2.32 -12.00
CA LEU A 85 5.28 -2.23 -12.07
C LEU A 85 4.75 -0.87 -11.62
N SER A 86 3.63 -0.45 -12.22
CA SER A 86 2.79 0.60 -11.66
C SER A 86 1.97 0.07 -10.48
N VAL A 87 1.42 0.97 -9.67
CA VAL A 87 0.47 0.59 -8.61
C VAL A 87 -0.76 -0.11 -9.19
N GLU A 88 -1.24 0.32 -10.35
CA GLU A 88 -2.34 -0.31 -11.07
C GLU A 88 -2.03 -1.76 -11.45
N ASP A 89 -0.86 -2.03 -12.05
CA ASP A 89 -0.45 -3.40 -12.42
C ASP A 89 -0.42 -4.34 -11.21
N VAL A 90 0.08 -3.82 -10.08
CA VAL A 90 0.17 -4.57 -8.82
C VAL A 90 -1.22 -4.89 -8.25
N ILE A 91 -2.16 -3.94 -8.35
CA ILE A 91 -3.56 -4.16 -7.94
C ILE A 91 -4.24 -5.19 -8.86
N ILE A 92 -4.04 -5.11 -10.17
CA ILE A 92 -4.59 -6.08 -11.13
C ILE A 92 -4.07 -7.48 -10.82
N LYS A 93 -2.74 -7.63 -10.64
CA LYS A 93 -2.13 -8.92 -10.25
C LYS A 93 -2.72 -9.49 -8.96
N PHE A 94 -3.05 -8.63 -7.99
CA PHE A 94 -3.67 -9.07 -6.74
C PHE A 94 -5.14 -9.50 -6.91
N ILE A 95 -5.90 -8.88 -7.84
CA ILE A 95 -7.31 -9.20 -8.06
C ILE A 95 -7.47 -10.48 -8.90
N GLU A 96 -6.56 -10.71 -9.85
CA GLU A 96 -6.62 -11.84 -10.78
C GLU A 96 -5.98 -13.13 -10.23
N GLY A 97 -5.10 -13.02 -9.24
CA GLY A 97 -4.42 -14.15 -8.57
C GLY A 97 -5.23 -14.76 -7.43
#